data_AF-A0A1F7R259-F1
#
_entry.id   AF-A0A1F7R259-F1
#
_cell.length_a   1.000
_cell.length_b   1.000
_cell.length_c   1.000
_cell.angle_alpha   90.00
_cell.angle_beta   90.00
_cell.angle_gamma   90.00
#
_symmetry.space_group_name_H-M   'P 1'
#
loop_
_entity.id
_entity.type
_entity.pdbx_description
1 polymer ?
#
loop_
_entity_poly.entity_id
_entity_poly.type
_entity_poly.pdbx_seq_one_letter_code
_entity_poly.pdbx_strand_id
1 'polypeptide(L)'
;MKYDLSILIPARNEMFTARTVQDIIENKRGKTEVIVGMDGRWSEPGVEDHPDVRILYLGEAVGQRAMTNRLARLSKAKYLMKVDAHCSFDEGFDSKLMADMQDDWTTVPTMKNLHAFDWVCPDGHKRYQGPSGPCTECGKETTRDVIWYAKPSPNSTSYRFDKTLKFQYFGEYKAKQEGDLVESMSLQGSCFMLTRDKYWELNICDEVAGSWGHQGSEVALKTWLSGGRVVVNKKTWYAHMFRTQGGDFSFPWPARESEIEKARQHLRGIFLEDKWPLAKHKLQWLVDKFEPVPDWHNPNSAPPAPQAVSNKGIIYYTDNKLKLKIAHKVQKQLLHISADKNIPIVSASLKPMAKMGKNIHISAERGYLTMFKQILAALEASTAEIIFHCEHDMLYHPSHFDFTPPKKDKFYYNHNFWRVRDDGFAVHWDANQVSGLCAYREHLLSFYRQRIKEVESQVEGESFDRRYEPGGRDKSQYDVWWSEFPNIDIRHQGNLTKSKWSPNDFRDKSTCVNWQESTIDKIPGWDGLAEWVKSLA
;
A
#
# COMPACT_ATOMS: atom_id res chain seq x y z
N MET A 1 17.95 31.83 -27.84
CA MET A 1 18.10 31.34 -26.45
C MET A 1 19.23 30.30 -26.43
N LYS A 2 19.96 30.12 -25.32
CA LYS A 2 21.02 29.09 -25.21
C LYS A 2 20.43 27.66 -25.25
N TYR A 3 19.26 27.49 -24.65
CA TYR A 3 18.55 26.22 -24.54
C TYR A 3 17.12 26.33 -25.07
N ASP A 4 16.64 25.24 -25.64
CA ASP A 4 15.26 25.06 -26.12
C ASP A 4 14.39 24.35 -25.07
N LEU A 5 15.00 23.47 -24.26
CA LEU A 5 14.38 22.74 -23.16
C LEU A 5 15.14 22.96 -21.84
N SER A 6 14.41 23.19 -20.74
CA SER A 6 14.96 23.07 -19.39
C SER A 6 14.28 21.93 -18.63
N ILE A 7 15.08 20.99 -18.15
CA ILE A 7 14.63 19.90 -17.28
C ILE A 7 14.69 20.36 -15.83
N LEU A 8 13.58 20.23 -15.11
CA LEU A 8 13.41 20.68 -13.73
C LEU A 8 13.35 19.47 -12.80
N ILE A 9 14.31 19.36 -11.87
CA ILE A 9 14.40 18.24 -10.93
C ILE A 9 14.18 18.73 -9.49
N PRO A 10 12.94 18.74 -8.96
CA PRO A 10 12.67 19.03 -7.56
C PRO A 10 13.07 17.83 -6.67
N ALA A 11 14.29 17.84 -6.13
CA ALA A 11 14.82 16.75 -5.31
C ALA A 11 14.76 17.09 -3.81
N ARG A 12 14.38 16.11 -2.98
CA ARG A 12 14.42 16.22 -1.52
C ARG A 12 14.97 14.94 -0.93
N ASN A 13 16.15 15.01 -0.30
CA ASN A 13 16.80 13.88 0.36
C ASN A 13 16.88 12.62 -0.54
N GLU A 14 17.16 12.81 -1.83
CA GLU A 14 17.22 11.75 -2.83
C GLU A 14 18.66 11.42 -3.22
N MET A 15 19.07 10.18 -2.96
CA MET A 15 20.44 9.72 -3.23
C MET A 15 20.72 9.49 -4.72
N PHE A 16 19.68 9.27 -5.52
CA PHE A 16 19.81 9.04 -6.95
C PHE A 16 19.80 10.32 -7.80
N THR A 17 19.82 11.50 -7.15
CA THR A 17 19.78 12.79 -7.85
C THR A 17 20.96 12.94 -8.80
N ALA A 18 22.18 12.72 -8.32
CA ALA A 18 23.40 12.80 -9.14
C ALA A 18 23.35 11.82 -10.32
N ARG A 19 22.94 10.58 -10.08
CA ARG A 19 22.83 9.55 -11.12
C ARG A 19 21.78 9.90 -12.19
N THR A 20 20.65 10.48 -11.78
CA THR A 20 19.61 10.95 -12.71
C THR A 20 20.10 12.11 -13.58
N VAL A 21 20.84 13.06 -12.99
CA VAL A 21 21.44 14.18 -13.75
C VAL A 21 22.46 13.64 -14.74
N GLN A 22 23.35 12.74 -14.31
CA GLN A 22 24.34 12.11 -15.18
C GLN A 22 23.66 11.41 -16.37
N ASP A 23 22.64 10.59 -16.12
CA ASP A 23 21.88 9.88 -17.16
C ASP A 23 21.27 10.84 -18.19
N ILE A 24 20.70 11.96 -17.73
CA ILE A 24 20.18 13.00 -18.62
C ILE A 24 21.28 13.62 -19.48
N ILE A 25 22.44 13.94 -18.90
CA ILE A 25 23.56 14.52 -19.63
C ILE A 25 24.11 13.55 -20.69
N GLU A 26 24.23 12.27 -20.35
CA GLU A 26 24.70 11.21 -21.25
C GLU A 26 23.72 10.97 -22.41
N ASN A 27 22.42 11.08 -22.16
CA ASN A 27 21.37 10.75 -23.13
C ASN A 27 20.80 11.94 -23.89
N LYS A 28 20.99 13.20 -23.47
CA LYS A 28 20.47 14.36 -24.20
C LYS A 28 21.19 14.55 -25.54
N ARG A 29 20.47 14.98 -26.59
CA ARG A 29 21.06 15.35 -27.89
C ARG A 29 20.65 16.74 -28.37
N GLY A 30 19.67 17.36 -27.72
CA GLY A 30 19.20 18.71 -27.99
C GLY A 30 19.89 19.78 -27.15
N LYS A 31 19.48 21.04 -27.37
CA LYS A 31 19.89 22.19 -26.56
C LYS A 31 19.12 22.19 -25.24
N THR A 32 19.48 21.26 -24.36
CA THR A 32 18.79 21.00 -23.10
C THR A 32 19.68 21.35 -21.91
N GLU A 33 19.15 22.09 -20.94
CA GLU A 33 19.75 22.31 -19.62
C GLU A 33 19.02 21.51 -18.52
N VAL A 34 19.70 21.26 -17.41
CA VAL A 34 19.14 20.64 -16.22
C VAL A 34 19.24 21.61 -15.05
N ILE A 35 18.11 21.93 -14.42
CA ILE A 35 18.03 22.78 -13.24
C ILE A 35 17.54 21.90 -12.07
N VAL A 36 18.42 21.64 -11.12
CA VAL A 36 18.19 20.75 -9.98
C VAL A 36 17.89 21.58 -8.73
N GLY A 37 16.76 21.30 -8.08
CA GLY A 37 16.39 21.88 -6.81
C GLY A 37 16.74 20.94 -5.66
N MET A 38 17.61 21.38 -4.75
CA MET A 38 17.96 20.67 -3.53
C MET A 38 17.11 21.21 -2.37
N ASP A 39 15.98 20.57 -2.09
CA ASP A 39 14.94 21.05 -1.18
C ASP A 39 15.21 20.62 0.28
N GLY A 40 15.96 21.43 1.01
CA GLY A 40 16.30 21.24 2.43
C GLY A 40 17.58 20.45 2.68
N ARG A 41 18.16 19.78 1.68
CA ARG A 41 19.42 19.04 1.81
C ARG A 41 20.12 18.86 0.47
N TRP A 42 21.46 18.92 0.47
CA TRP A 42 22.30 18.48 -0.65
C TRP A 42 22.14 16.99 -0.94
N SER A 43 22.36 16.60 -2.20
CA SER A 43 22.40 15.18 -2.58
C SER A 43 23.70 14.54 -2.14
N GLU A 44 23.63 13.26 -1.77
CA GLU A 44 24.81 12.43 -1.51
C GLU A 44 24.70 11.13 -2.31
N PRO A 45 25.56 10.90 -3.32
CA PRO A 45 26.65 11.79 -3.74
C PRO A 45 26.19 13.13 -4.35
N GLY A 46 27.09 14.11 -4.35
CA GLY A 46 26.87 15.42 -4.98
C GLY A 46 26.67 15.32 -6.50
N VAL A 47 25.93 16.26 -7.08
CA VAL A 47 25.82 16.41 -8.54
C VAL A 47 27.12 17.00 -9.07
N GLU A 48 27.71 16.36 -10.09
CA GLU A 48 28.94 16.84 -10.73
C GLU A 48 28.74 18.16 -11.48
N ASP A 49 29.79 18.99 -11.49
CA ASP A 49 29.80 20.25 -12.24
C ASP A 49 29.71 19.99 -13.75
N HIS A 50 28.79 20.67 -14.41
CA HIS A 50 28.60 20.57 -15.87
C HIS A 50 28.05 21.89 -16.43
N PRO A 51 28.50 22.37 -17.61
CA PRO A 51 28.10 23.68 -18.17
C PRO A 51 26.61 23.81 -18.51
N ASP A 52 25.89 22.69 -18.58
CA ASP A 52 24.44 22.61 -18.81
C ASP A 52 23.65 22.25 -17.54
N VAL A 53 24.30 22.20 -16.37
CA VAL A 53 23.66 21.87 -15.09
C VAL A 53 23.70 23.09 -14.17
N ARG A 54 22.57 23.37 -13.51
CA ARG A 54 22.43 24.43 -12.50
C ARG A 54 21.78 23.84 -11.26
N ILE A 55 22.29 24.20 -10.08
CA ILE A 55 21.73 23.75 -8.80
C ILE A 55 21.17 24.96 -8.05
N LEU A 56 19.93 24.83 -7.58
CA LEU A 56 19.30 25.73 -6.62
C LEU A 56 19.15 24.99 -5.29
N TYR A 57 19.86 25.44 -4.26
CA TYR A 57 19.72 24.91 -2.90
C TYR A 57 18.84 25.82 -2.05
N LEU A 58 17.90 25.23 -1.32
CA LEU A 58 17.14 25.89 -0.26
C LEU A 58 17.38 25.15 1.05
N GLY A 59 17.78 25.88 2.10
CA GLY A 59 18.01 25.29 3.43
C GLY A 59 16.71 24.82 4.12
N GLU A 60 15.59 25.44 3.78
CA GLU A 60 14.27 25.04 4.24
C GLU A 60 13.47 24.42 3.11
N ALA A 61 12.82 23.28 3.39
CA ALA A 61 12.07 22.55 2.38
C ALA A 61 10.75 23.26 2.06
N VAL A 62 10.53 23.60 0.78
CA VAL A 62 9.31 24.26 0.28
C VAL A 62 8.34 23.30 -0.42
N GLY A 63 8.78 22.06 -0.70
CA GLY A 63 7.95 21.03 -1.30
C GLY A 63 7.99 20.99 -2.83
N GLN A 64 7.48 19.89 -3.41
CA GLN A 64 7.70 19.54 -4.82
C GLN A 64 7.16 20.61 -5.79
N ARG A 65 5.92 21.07 -5.60
CA ARG A 65 5.30 22.09 -6.48
C ARG A 65 6.04 23.42 -6.42
N ALA A 66 6.24 23.94 -5.21
CA ALA A 66 6.93 25.21 -5.01
C ALA A 66 8.36 25.16 -5.54
N MET A 67 9.11 24.08 -5.27
CA MET A 67 10.45 23.89 -5.81
C MET A 67 10.42 23.85 -7.35
N THR A 68 9.53 23.07 -7.96
CA THR A 68 9.38 23.04 -9.44
C THR A 68 9.14 24.44 -10.00
N ASN A 69 8.27 25.24 -9.37
CA ASN A 69 8.01 26.62 -9.79
C ASN A 69 9.23 27.54 -9.61
N ARG A 70 10.06 27.34 -8.58
CA ARG A 70 11.31 28.10 -8.41
C ARG A 70 12.30 27.77 -9.52
N LEU A 71 12.45 26.50 -9.86
CA LEU A 71 13.30 26.04 -10.97
C LEU A 71 12.80 26.57 -12.33
N ALA A 72 11.48 26.53 -12.56
CA ALA A 72 10.85 27.07 -13.78
C ALA A 72 11.13 28.57 -13.97
N ARG A 73 11.19 29.36 -12.88
CA ARG A 73 11.52 30.81 -12.94
C ARG A 73 12.96 31.08 -13.35
N LEU A 74 13.87 30.13 -13.10
CA LEU A 74 15.28 30.25 -13.49
C LEU A 74 15.53 29.94 -14.98
N SER A 75 14.57 29.26 -15.62
CA SER A 75 14.63 28.88 -17.03
C SER A 75 14.18 30.02 -17.95
N LYS A 76 14.88 30.13 -19.08
CA LYS A 76 14.51 30.98 -20.23
C LYS A 76 14.16 30.16 -21.47
N ALA A 77 14.09 28.83 -21.37
CA ALA A 77 13.84 27.94 -22.50
C ALA A 77 12.37 27.98 -22.95
N LYS A 78 12.11 27.57 -24.21
CA LYS A 78 10.73 27.46 -24.74
C LYS A 78 9.94 26.38 -24.01
N TYR A 79 10.58 25.23 -23.77
CA TYR A 79 9.94 24.08 -23.13
C TYR A 79 10.45 23.88 -21.71
N LEU A 80 9.56 23.42 -20.83
CA LEU A 80 9.88 22.96 -19.49
C LEU A 80 9.51 21.48 -19.39
N MET A 81 10.39 20.68 -18.80
CA MET A 81 10.11 19.28 -18.49
C MET A 81 10.41 19.00 -17.03
N LYS A 82 9.40 18.66 -16.24
CA LYS A 82 9.61 18.21 -14.86
C LYS A 82 9.95 16.74 -14.86
N VAL A 83 10.96 16.33 -14.08
CA VAL A 83 11.29 14.91 -13.85
C VAL A 83 11.60 14.64 -12.38
N ASP A 84 11.27 13.45 -11.88
CA ASP A 84 11.69 13.00 -10.53
C ASP A 84 13.18 12.65 -10.49
N ALA A 85 13.78 12.77 -9.30
CA ALA A 85 15.23 12.63 -9.07
C ALA A 85 15.75 11.17 -9.03
N HIS A 86 15.01 10.23 -9.63
CA HIS A 86 15.35 8.81 -9.73
C HIS A 86 14.81 8.23 -11.05
N CYS A 87 15.24 8.83 -12.15
CA CYS A 87 14.79 8.50 -13.50
C CYS A 87 15.96 8.21 -14.46
N SER A 88 15.71 7.43 -15.50
CA SER A 88 16.63 7.15 -16.61
C SER A 88 15.94 7.40 -17.95
N PHE A 89 16.67 7.72 -19.01
CA PHE A 89 16.12 8.16 -20.29
C PHE A 89 16.69 7.43 -21.50
N ASP A 90 15.88 7.36 -22.55
CA ASP A 90 16.34 6.92 -23.87
C ASP A 90 17.36 7.90 -24.46
N GLU A 91 18.28 7.40 -25.28
CA GLU A 91 19.20 8.28 -26.00
C GLU A 91 18.42 9.22 -26.94
N GLY A 92 18.73 10.51 -26.89
CA GLY A 92 18.10 11.56 -27.68
C GLY A 92 16.64 11.84 -27.30
N PHE A 93 16.20 11.45 -26.09
CA PHE A 93 14.81 11.61 -25.66
C PHE A 93 14.29 13.04 -25.83
N ASP A 94 15.12 14.04 -25.51
CA ASP A 94 14.78 15.45 -25.57
C ASP A 94 14.46 15.92 -26.99
N SER A 95 15.30 15.54 -27.95
CA SER A 95 15.13 15.85 -29.36
C SER A 95 13.90 15.15 -29.94
N LYS A 96 13.69 13.87 -29.57
CA LYS A 96 12.51 13.08 -29.99
C LYS A 96 11.21 13.68 -29.46
N LEU A 97 11.20 14.17 -28.21
CA LEU A 97 10.04 14.84 -27.63
C LEU A 97 9.76 16.20 -28.31
N MET A 98 10.79 17.02 -28.48
CA MET A 98 10.64 18.36 -29.06
C MET A 98 10.23 18.33 -30.54
N ALA A 99 10.61 17.30 -31.29
CA ALA A 99 10.31 17.18 -32.72
C ALA A 99 8.81 17.15 -33.03
N ASP A 100 7.99 16.53 -32.18
CA ASP A 100 6.54 16.37 -32.40
C ASP A 100 5.69 17.33 -31.55
N MET A 101 6.32 18.12 -30.68
CA MET A 101 5.64 18.92 -29.68
C MET A 101 4.77 20.03 -30.32
N GLN A 102 3.57 20.23 -29.78
CA GLN A 102 2.71 21.38 -30.08
C GLN A 102 2.58 22.28 -28.85
N ASP A 103 2.28 23.56 -29.08
CA ASP A 103 2.33 24.56 -28.01
C ASP A 103 1.25 24.38 -26.93
N ASP A 104 0.12 23.75 -27.28
CA ASP A 104 -1.01 23.43 -26.41
C ASP A 104 -0.99 21.99 -25.87
N TRP A 105 0.12 21.26 -26.07
CA TRP A 105 0.26 19.91 -25.56
C TRP A 105 0.97 19.87 -24.21
N THR A 106 0.63 18.84 -23.43
CA THR A 106 1.52 18.28 -22.42
C THR A 106 1.93 16.89 -22.88
N THR A 107 3.23 16.66 -23.00
CA THR A 107 3.78 15.40 -23.51
C THR A 107 4.57 14.64 -22.45
N VAL A 108 4.54 13.32 -22.53
CA VAL A 108 5.38 12.40 -21.74
C VAL A 108 5.96 11.30 -22.64
N PRO A 109 7.18 10.81 -22.41
CA PRO A 109 7.64 9.57 -23.04
C PRO A 109 6.85 8.36 -22.53
N THR A 110 7.02 7.21 -23.19
CA THR A 110 6.60 5.93 -22.61
C THR A 110 7.28 5.71 -21.25
N MET A 111 6.51 5.43 -20.20
CA MET A 111 7.07 5.17 -18.87
C MET A 111 7.45 3.70 -18.72
N LYS A 112 8.70 3.46 -18.33
CA LYS A 112 9.25 2.16 -17.94
C LYS A 112 9.47 2.08 -16.43
N ASN A 113 9.64 0.86 -15.94
CA ASN A 113 10.10 0.66 -14.56
C ASN A 113 11.63 0.67 -14.52
N LEU A 114 12.21 1.48 -13.64
CA LEU A 114 13.66 1.51 -13.39
C LEU A 114 14.05 0.49 -12.32
N HIS A 115 14.96 -0.41 -12.68
CA HIS A 115 15.75 -1.21 -11.75
C HIS A 115 17.01 -0.43 -11.37
N ALA A 116 16.94 0.33 -10.28
CA ALA A 116 17.99 1.22 -9.85
C ALA A 116 19.17 0.49 -9.19
N PHE A 117 18.90 -0.53 -8.36
CA PHE A 117 19.95 -1.24 -7.61
C PHE A 117 19.53 -2.64 -7.18
N ASP A 118 20.53 -3.43 -6.78
CA ASP A 118 20.39 -4.65 -5.99
C ASP A 118 21.06 -4.49 -4.61
N TRP A 119 20.56 -5.24 -3.62
CA TRP A 119 21.28 -5.52 -2.39
C TRP A 119 22.18 -6.73 -2.63
N VAL A 120 23.48 -6.60 -2.38
CA VAL A 120 24.48 -7.65 -2.60
C VAL A 120 25.21 -7.94 -1.30
N CYS A 121 25.43 -9.22 -0.99
CA CYS A 121 26.22 -9.63 0.17
C CYS A 121 27.62 -10.16 -0.22
N PRO A 122 28.54 -10.35 0.74
CA PRO A 122 29.88 -10.87 0.46
C PRO A 122 29.92 -12.26 -0.18
N ASP A 123 28.85 -13.05 -0.05
CA ASP A 123 28.74 -14.40 -0.64
C ASP A 123 28.14 -14.38 -2.06
N GLY A 124 27.84 -13.19 -2.61
CA GLY A 124 27.37 -13.02 -3.99
C GLY A 124 25.85 -13.11 -4.19
N HIS A 125 25.06 -13.35 -3.14
CA HIS A 125 23.59 -13.31 -3.25
C HIS A 125 23.09 -11.90 -3.57
N LYS A 126 22.07 -11.81 -4.43
CA LYS A 126 21.45 -10.56 -4.86
C LYS A 126 19.98 -10.51 -4.48
N ARG A 127 19.52 -9.38 -3.95
CA ARG A 127 18.10 -9.09 -3.72
C ARG A 127 17.72 -7.80 -4.44
N TYR A 128 16.67 -7.89 -5.26
CA TYR A 128 16.10 -6.75 -5.98
C TYR A 128 15.80 -5.56 -5.04
N GLN A 129 15.95 -4.33 -5.54
CA GLN A 129 15.65 -3.09 -4.81
C GLN A 129 14.41 -3.18 -3.91
N GLY A 130 14.54 -2.63 -2.72
CA GLY A 130 13.56 -2.74 -1.64
C GLY A 130 14.13 -2.20 -0.33
N PRO A 131 13.45 -2.43 0.80
CA PRO A 131 13.94 -2.04 2.12
C PRO A 131 15.36 -2.55 2.39
N SER A 132 16.15 -1.80 3.17
CA SER A 132 17.44 -2.30 3.63
C SER A 132 17.28 -3.46 4.61
N GLY A 133 18.34 -4.22 4.78
CA GLY A 133 18.39 -5.35 5.70
C GLY A 133 19.35 -6.42 5.22
N PRO A 134 19.74 -7.35 6.10
CA PRO A 134 20.72 -8.39 5.79
C PRO A 134 20.26 -9.30 4.65
N CYS A 135 21.20 -10.03 4.08
CA CYS A 135 20.94 -11.06 3.09
C CYS A 135 19.96 -12.09 3.64
N THR A 136 18.91 -12.39 2.88
CA THR A 136 17.89 -13.37 3.29
C THR A 136 18.37 -14.82 3.23
N GLU A 137 19.52 -15.07 2.60
CA GLU A 137 20.10 -16.41 2.42
C GLU A 137 21.20 -16.69 3.43
N CYS A 138 22.20 -15.81 3.54
CA CYS A 138 23.34 -16.02 4.46
C CYS A 138 23.33 -15.15 5.71
N GLY A 139 22.37 -14.23 5.88
CA GLY A 139 22.25 -13.38 7.07
C GLY A 139 23.28 -12.25 7.20
N LYS A 140 24.25 -12.16 6.29
CA LYS A 140 25.30 -11.12 6.30
C LYS A 140 24.76 -9.76 5.84
N GLU A 141 25.46 -8.70 6.22
CA GLU A 141 25.16 -7.34 5.74
C GLU A 141 25.21 -7.25 4.22
N THR A 142 24.35 -6.39 3.66
CA THR A 142 24.29 -6.15 2.21
C THR A 142 24.70 -4.72 1.90
N THR A 143 25.45 -4.55 0.83
CA THR A 143 25.73 -3.26 0.22
C THR A 143 24.83 -3.05 -1.00
N ARG A 144 24.69 -1.79 -1.42
CA ARG A 144 23.89 -1.42 -2.60
C ARG A 144 24.77 -1.46 -3.84
N ASP A 145 24.40 -2.28 -4.81
CA ASP A 145 25.00 -2.36 -6.14
C ASP A 145 24.10 -1.61 -7.14
N VAL A 146 24.58 -0.49 -7.69
CA VAL A 146 23.78 0.37 -8.58
C VAL A 146 23.74 -0.27 -9.98
N ILE A 147 22.54 -0.67 -10.41
CA ILE A 147 22.29 -1.35 -11.68
C ILE A 147 21.85 -0.36 -12.77
N TRP A 148 20.95 0.57 -12.42
CA TRP A 148 20.42 1.62 -13.31
C TRP A 148 19.90 1.12 -14.68
N TYR A 149 19.03 0.11 -14.64
CA TYR A 149 18.51 -0.57 -15.83
C TYR A 149 17.03 -0.26 -16.08
N ALA A 150 16.73 0.33 -17.23
CA ALA A 150 15.36 0.54 -17.69
C ALA A 150 14.76 -0.79 -18.17
N LYS A 151 13.83 -1.35 -17.39
CA LYS A 151 13.22 -2.63 -17.71
C LYS A 151 12.42 -2.54 -19.03
N PRO A 152 12.50 -3.56 -19.91
CA PRO A 152 11.76 -3.57 -21.17
C PRO A 152 10.24 -3.69 -20.98
N SER A 153 9.82 -4.08 -19.77
CA SER A 153 8.43 -4.26 -19.36
C SER A 153 8.28 -4.04 -17.84
N PRO A 154 7.15 -3.49 -17.37
CA PRO A 154 6.02 -2.97 -18.15
C PRO A 154 6.31 -1.61 -18.82
N ASN A 155 5.64 -1.36 -19.95
CA ASN A 155 5.62 -0.06 -20.63
C ASN A 155 4.25 0.59 -20.43
N SER A 156 4.18 1.79 -19.87
CA SER A 156 2.90 2.48 -19.61
C SER A 156 2.73 3.66 -20.56
N THR A 157 1.60 3.67 -21.28
CA THR A 157 1.26 4.67 -22.31
C THR A 157 -0.16 5.22 -22.18
N SER A 158 -0.94 4.77 -21.20
CA SER A 158 -2.28 5.27 -20.96
C SER A 158 -2.60 5.27 -19.47
N TYR A 159 -3.14 6.38 -19.02
CA TYR A 159 -3.47 6.66 -17.64
C TYR A 159 -4.83 7.32 -17.57
N ARG A 160 -5.49 7.19 -16.43
CA ARG A 160 -6.77 7.82 -16.13
C ARG A 160 -6.79 8.32 -14.70
N PHE A 161 -7.85 9.01 -14.34
CA PHE A 161 -8.18 9.27 -12.95
C PHE A 161 -9.57 8.72 -12.64
N ASP A 162 -9.77 8.30 -11.40
CA ASP A 162 -11.07 7.84 -10.91
C ASP A 162 -12.02 9.01 -10.59
N LYS A 163 -13.25 8.70 -10.16
CA LYS A 163 -14.25 9.68 -9.72
C LYS A 163 -13.79 10.59 -8.56
N THR A 164 -12.68 10.23 -7.89
CA THR A 164 -12.07 11.00 -6.82
C THR A 164 -10.82 11.76 -7.27
N LEU A 165 -10.56 11.78 -8.59
CA LEU A 165 -9.40 12.33 -9.30
C LEU A 165 -8.06 11.62 -9.01
N LYS A 166 -8.09 10.47 -8.35
CA LYS A 166 -6.88 9.70 -8.05
C LYS A 166 -6.39 9.00 -9.32
N PHE A 167 -5.07 9.10 -9.55
CA PHE A 167 -4.39 8.47 -10.67
C PHE A 167 -4.59 6.94 -10.70
N GLN A 168 -4.81 6.39 -11.89
CA GLN A 168 -4.86 4.97 -12.20
C GLN A 168 -4.19 4.70 -13.56
N TYR A 169 -3.66 3.49 -13.75
CA TYR A 169 -3.28 3.01 -15.08
C TYR A 169 -4.53 2.68 -15.89
N PHE A 170 -4.48 2.82 -17.21
CA PHE A 170 -5.62 2.58 -18.09
C PHE A 170 -5.30 1.52 -19.16
N GLY A 171 -5.20 0.27 -18.74
CA GLY A 171 -4.79 -0.85 -19.59
C GLY A 171 -5.74 -1.10 -20.77
N GLU A 172 -7.04 -0.94 -20.54
CA GLU A 172 -8.09 -1.13 -21.53
C GLU A 172 -8.00 -0.08 -22.66
N TYR A 173 -7.74 1.18 -22.31
CA TYR A 173 -7.55 2.24 -23.30
C TYR A 173 -6.19 2.11 -24.00
N LYS A 174 -5.14 1.72 -23.26
CA LYS A 174 -3.83 1.40 -23.86
C LYS A 174 -3.95 0.36 -24.98
N ALA A 175 -4.81 -0.66 -24.83
CA ALA A 175 -5.01 -1.68 -25.85
C ALA A 175 -5.61 -1.14 -27.16
N LYS A 176 -6.24 0.04 -27.13
CA LYS A 176 -6.84 0.72 -28.30
C LYS A 176 -5.91 1.75 -28.96
N GLN A 177 -4.74 2.01 -28.39
CA GLN A 177 -3.85 3.08 -28.84
C GLN A 177 -3.04 2.66 -30.08
N GLU A 178 -3.25 3.35 -31.20
CA GLU A 178 -2.50 3.15 -32.44
C GLU A 178 -1.50 4.28 -32.72
N GLY A 179 -0.42 3.95 -33.42
CA GLY A 179 0.64 4.91 -33.77
C GLY A 179 1.58 5.28 -32.61
N ASP A 180 2.49 6.20 -32.92
CA ASP A 180 3.60 6.62 -32.05
C ASP A 180 3.23 7.72 -31.06
N LEU A 181 2.26 8.58 -31.42
CA LEU A 181 1.79 9.68 -30.59
C LEU A 181 0.36 9.39 -30.17
N VAL A 182 0.14 9.11 -28.89
CA VAL A 182 -1.15 8.60 -28.41
C VAL A 182 -1.68 9.43 -27.25
N GLU A 183 -2.99 9.61 -27.20
CA GLU A 183 -3.62 10.39 -26.14
C GLU A 183 -3.73 9.59 -24.84
N SER A 184 -3.65 10.30 -23.71
CA SER A 184 -3.90 9.75 -22.38
C SER A 184 -4.79 10.69 -21.57
N MET A 185 -5.75 10.14 -20.82
CA MET A 185 -6.68 10.93 -20.02
C MET A 185 -5.97 11.62 -18.85
N SER A 186 -5.00 10.94 -18.25
CA SER A 186 -4.15 11.44 -17.16
C SER A 186 -2.66 11.23 -17.45
N LEU A 187 -1.81 11.52 -16.47
CA LEU A 187 -0.40 11.15 -16.42
C LEU A 187 0.03 10.89 -14.95
N GLN A 188 1.16 10.22 -14.73
CA GLN A 188 1.58 9.81 -13.38
C GLN A 188 2.08 10.98 -12.52
N GLY A 189 2.82 11.92 -13.13
CA GLY A 189 3.32 13.14 -12.49
C GLY A 189 4.84 13.16 -12.25
N SER A 190 5.52 12.02 -12.37
CA SER A 190 6.99 11.91 -12.27
C SER A 190 7.71 12.48 -13.47
N CYS A 191 7.02 12.64 -14.59
CA CYS A 191 7.52 13.24 -15.82
C CYS A 191 6.38 13.95 -16.55
N PHE A 192 6.62 15.18 -17.03
CA PHE A 192 5.78 15.88 -18.01
C PHE A 192 6.54 17.04 -18.65
N MET A 193 6.29 17.28 -19.94
CA MET A 193 6.85 18.39 -20.70
C MET A 193 5.74 19.23 -21.35
N LEU A 194 5.89 20.55 -21.33
CA LEU A 194 4.99 21.51 -21.96
C LEU A 194 5.75 22.80 -22.30
N THR A 195 5.11 23.71 -23.03
CA THR A 195 5.68 25.05 -23.21
C THR A 195 5.74 25.80 -21.89
N ARG A 196 6.78 26.61 -21.72
CA ARG A 196 6.93 27.50 -20.57
C ARG A 196 5.74 28.45 -20.44
N ASP A 197 5.21 28.92 -21.57
CA ASP A 197 4.05 29.82 -21.55
C ASP A 197 2.80 29.10 -21.02
N LYS A 198 2.50 27.87 -21.48
CA LYS A 198 1.41 27.07 -20.91
C LYS A 198 1.62 26.69 -19.46
N TYR A 199 2.86 26.46 -19.04
CA TYR A 199 3.17 26.21 -17.63
C TYR A 199 2.66 27.33 -16.73
N TRP A 200 2.93 28.58 -17.10
CA TRP A 200 2.51 29.75 -16.34
C TRP A 200 1.04 30.10 -16.55
N GLU A 201 0.55 30.06 -17.81
CA GLU A 201 -0.85 30.33 -18.15
C GLU A 201 -1.80 29.43 -17.38
N LEU A 202 -1.52 28.11 -17.35
CA LEU A 202 -2.40 27.13 -16.72
C LEU A 202 -2.13 27.01 -15.21
N ASN A 203 -1.19 27.77 -14.64
CA ASN A 203 -0.73 27.63 -13.26
C ASN A 203 -0.36 26.17 -12.92
N ILE A 204 0.50 25.55 -13.74
CA ILE A 204 0.97 24.19 -13.50
C ILE A 204 1.81 24.14 -12.21
N CYS A 205 1.64 23.07 -11.44
CA CYS A 205 2.18 22.94 -10.07
C CYS A 205 1.62 24.01 -9.13
N ASP A 206 0.28 24.07 -9.03
CA ASP A 206 -0.42 25.03 -8.17
C ASP A 206 -0.01 24.88 -6.70
N GLU A 207 0.69 25.87 -6.17
CA GLU A 207 1.21 25.86 -4.79
C GLU A 207 0.08 25.81 -3.74
N VAL A 208 -1.16 26.18 -4.09
CA VAL A 208 -2.33 26.07 -3.19
C VAL A 208 -2.64 24.62 -2.84
N ALA A 209 -2.41 23.70 -3.78
CA ALA A 209 -2.54 22.26 -3.57
C ALA A 209 -1.46 21.69 -2.63
N GLY A 210 -0.48 22.49 -2.20
CA GLY A 210 0.59 22.07 -1.30
C GLY A 210 1.65 21.20 -1.98
N SER A 211 2.48 20.54 -1.16
CA SER A 211 3.71 19.90 -1.62
C SER A 211 3.48 18.69 -2.53
N TRP A 212 2.70 17.69 -2.08
CA TRP A 212 2.68 16.36 -2.70
C TRP A 212 1.25 15.81 -2.91
N GLY A 213 1.07 14.99 -3.95
CA GLY A 213 -0.18 14.30 -4.27
C GLY A 213 -0.95 14.92 -5.45
N HIS A 214 -1.53 14.07 -6.31
CA HIS A 214 -2.41 14.44 -7.44
C HIS A 214 -1.80 15.37 -8.52
N GLN A 215 -0.49 15.61 -8.53
CA GLN A 215 0.16 16.48 -9.52
C GLN A 215 -0.09 16.00 -10.96
N GLY A 216 -0.04 14.68 -11.21
CA GLY A 216 -0.29 14.15 -12.54
C GLY A 216 -1.71 14.42 -13.05
N SER A 217 -2.72 14.15 -12.22
CA SER A 217 -4.12 14.46 -12.54
C SER A 217 -4.34 15.96 -12.70
N GLU A 218 -3.76 16.80 -11.83
CA GLU A 218 -3.83 18.26 -11.92
C GLU A 218 -3.33 18.76 -13.29
N VAL A 219 -2.12 18.35 -13.68
CA VAL A 219 -1.52 18.74 -14.96
C VAL A 219 -2.42 18.31 -16.12
N ALA A 220 -2.85 17.05 -16.13
CA ALA A 220 -3.67 16.53 -17.21
C ALA A 220 -5.03 17.23 -17.33
N LEU A 221 -5.71 17.45 -16.20
CA LEU A 221 -6.99 18.17 -16.15
C LEU A 221 -6.84 19.60 -16.67
N LYS A 222 -5.81 20.34 -16.23
CA LYS A 222 -5.58 21.71 -16.68
C LYS A 222 -5.31 21.77 -18.18
N THR A 223 -4.49 20.85 -18.70
CA THR A 223 -4.21 20.77 -20.12
C THR A 223 -5.46 20.46 -20.93
N TRP A 224 -6.18 19.37 -20.61
CA TRP A 224 -7.38 18.98 -21.34
C TRP A 224 -8.51 20.01 -21.26
N LEU A 225 -8.84 20.48 -20.06
CA LEU A 225 -10.00 21.34 -19.86
C LEU A 225 -9.78 22.74 -20.45
N SER A 226 -8.52 23.19 -20.59
CA SER A 226 -8.17 24.44 -21.29
C SER A 226 -8.22 24.35 -22.83
N GLY A 227 -8.52 23.16 -23.37
CA GLY A 227 -8.58 22.85 -24.79
C GLY A 227 -7.28 22.29 -25.38
N GLY A 228 -6.27 22.02 -24.56
CA GLY A 228 -5.04 21.35 -24.96
C GLY A 228 -5.16 19.83 -25.01
N ARG A 229 -4.02 19.14 -25.21
CA ARG A 229 -3.96 17.67 -25.31
C ARG A 229 -2.86 17.07 -24.45
N VAL A 230 -3.14 15.93 -23.81
CA VAL A 230 -2.13 15.13 -23.12
C VAL A 230 -1.72 13.96 -24.01
N VAL A 231 -0.45 13.94 -24.41
CA VAL A 231 0.10 13.01 -25.41
C VAL A 231 1.24 12.19 -24.80
N VAL A 232 1.24 10.88 -25.06
CA VAL A 232 2.37 10.00 -24.82
C VAL A 232 3.12 9.81 -26.13
N ASN A 233 4.41 10.17 -26.15
CA ASN A 233 5.30 9.91 -27.28
C ASN A 233 6.00 8.56 -27.10
N LYS A 234 5.63 7.58 -27.94
CA LYS A 234 6.18 6.21 -27.93
C LYS A 234 7.52 6.07 -28.66
N LYS A 235 7.98 7.10 -29.39
CA LYS A 235 9.29 7.12 -30.06
C LYS A 235 10.46 7.18 -29.07
N THR A 236 10.17 7.45 -27.80
CA THR A 236 11.15 7.56 -26.71
C THR A 236 10.56 7.05 -25.39
N TRP A 237 11.41 6.87 -24.38
CA TRP A 237 11.02 6.40 -23.06
C TRP A 237 11.76 7.13 -21.94
N TYR A 238 11.16 7.10 -20.76
CA TYR A 238 11.82 7.35 -19.49
C TYR A 238 11.49 6.21 -18.54
N ALA A 239 12.41 5.86 -17.65
CA ALA A 239 12.22 4.85 -16.62
C ALA A 239 12.20 5.52 -15.25
N HIS A 240 11.29 5.07 -14.38
CA HIS A 240 11.10 5.64 -13.04
C HIS A 240 11.23 4.56 -11.96
N MET A 241 11.92 4.87 -10.86
CA MET A 241 12.08 3.94 -9.73
C MET A 241 10.87 4.00 -8.79
N PHE A 242 10.09 2.92 -8.75
CA PHE A 242 8.92 2.83 -7.86
C PHE A 242 9.29 2.37 -6.44
N ARG A 243 8.78 3.10 -5.45
CA ARG A 243 8.93 2.84 -4.01
C ARG A 243 7.63 2.27 -3.42
N THR A 244 7.39 0.97 -3.59
CA THR A 244 6.10 0.32 -3.22
C THR A 244 6.17 -0.58 -1.98
N GLN A 245 7.36 -0.76 -1.38
CA GLN A 245 7.59 -1.78 -0.34
C GLN A 245 7.62 -1.23 1.10
N GLY A 246 7.52 0.08 1.29
CA GLY A 246 7.53 0.71 2.62
C GLY A 246 8.90 0.71 3.31
N GLY A 247 8.91 0.88 4.64
CA GLY A 247 10.15 0.96 5.43
C GLY A 247 11.03 2.15 5.05
N ASP A 248 12.34 1.95 5.04
CA ASP A 248 13.33 2.92 4.59
C ASP A 248 13.39 3.06 3.05
N PHE A 249 12.66 2.22 2.31
CA PHE A 249 12.44 2.32 0.87
C PHE A 249 11.13 3.03 0.51
N SER A 250 10.63 3.88 1.41
CA SER A 250 9.49 4.79 1.20
C SER A 250 9.94 6.21 0.86
N PHE A 251 9.06 7.22 0.92
CA PHE A 251 9.46 8.61 0.69
C PHE A 251 10.52 9.03 1.71
N PRO A 252 11.62 9.71 1.28
CA PRO A 252 12.72 10.06 2.17
C PRO A 252 12.41 11.30 3.05
N TRP A 253 11.15 11.70 3.16
CA TRP A 253 10.63 12.75 4.02
C TRP A 253 9.27 12.34 4.62
N PRO A 254 8.89 12.86 5.80
CA PRO A 254 7.58 12.58 6.37
C PRO A 254 6.48 13.20 5.50
N ALA A 255 5.68 12.37 4.84
CA ALA A 255 4.46 12.81 4.18
C ALA A 255 3.31 12.79 5.20
N ARG A 256 2.74 13.95 5.52
CA ARG A 256 1.58 14.04 6.42
C ARG A 256 0.30 13.82 5.61
N GLU A 257 -0.53 12.85 5.99
CA GLU A 257 -1.78 12.55 5.27
C GLU A 257 -2.71 13.78 5.18
N SER A 258 -2.70 14.65 6.18
CA SER A 258 -3.46 15.91 6.17
C SER A 258 -3.06 16.86 5.03
N GLU A 259 -1.79 16.89 4.64
CA GLU A 259 -1.31 17.71 3.51
C GLU A 259 -1.73 17.11 2.17
N ILE A 260 -1.75 15.77 2.08
CA ILE A 260 -2.23 15.05 0.90
C ILE A 260 -3.74 15.23 0.74
N GLU A 261 -4.49 15.21 1.84
CA GLU A 261 -5.94 15.42 1.83
C GLU A 261 -6.29 16.87 1.47
N LYS A 262 -5.49 17.86 1.90
CA LYS A 262 -5.63 19.24 1.44
C LYS A 262 -5.52 19.36 -0.09
N ALA A 263 -4.53 18.70 -0.69
CA ALA A 263 -4.36 18.65 -2.14
C ALA A 263 -5.58 18.03 -2.84
N ARG A 264 -6.09 16.91 -2.29
CA ARG A 264 -7.29 16.22 -2.80
C ARG A 264 -8.52 17.13 -2.74
N GLN A 265 -8.79 17.76 -1.60
CA GLN A 265 -9.94 18.63 -1.41
C GLN A 265 -9.91 19.82 -2.36
N HIS A 266 -8.76 20.48 -2.48
CA HIS A 266 -8.57 21.62 -3.41
C HIS A 266 -8.88 21.22 -4.85
N LEU A 267 -8.25 20.15 -5.35
CA LEU A 267 -8.43 19.73 -6.75
C LEU A 267 -9.85 19.21 -7.01
N ARG A 268 -10.46 18.48 -6.07
CA ARG A 268 -11.85 18.01 -6.20
C ARG A 268 -12.84 19.18 -6.24
N GLY A 269 -12.73 20.12 -5.31
CA GLY A 269 -13.62 21.28 -5.26
C GLY A 269 -13.51 22.20 -6.47
N ILE A 270 -12.40 22.13 -7.23
CA ILE A 270 -12.22 22.88 -8.46
C ILE A 270 -12.68 22.10 -9.69
N PHE A 271 -12.26 20.84 -9.84
CA PHE A 271 -12.48 20.09 -11.09
C PHE A 271 -13.77 19.28 -11.10
N LEU A 272 -14.18 18.65 -10.00
CA LEU A 272 -15.43 17.89 -9.96
C LEU A 272 -16.66 18.81 -10.01
N GLU A 273 -16.49 20.06 -9.61
CA GLU A 273 -17.55 21.07 -9.60
C GLU A 273 -17.49 22.02 -10.81
N ASP A 274 -16.63 21.74 -11.81
CA ASP A 274 -16.43 22.57 -13.01
C ASP A 274 -16.12 24.06 -12.69
N LYS A 275 -15.39 24.33 -11.60
CA LYS A 275 -15.09 25.68 -11.09
C LYS A 275 -13.75 26.25 -11.55
N TRP A 276 -12.97 25.51 -12.34
CA TRP A 276 -11.67 26.01 -12.80
C TRP A 276 -11.85 27.10 -13.87
N PRO A 277 -11.36 28.34 -13.65
CA PRO A 277 -11.74 29.50 -14.47
C PRO A 277 -11.21 29.46 -15.91
N LEU A 278 -10.16 28.69 -16.19
CA LEU A 278 -9.57 28.57 -17.53
C LEU A 278 -10.17 27.40 -18.33
N ALA A 279 -11.16 26.68 -17.78
CA ALA A 279 -11.80 25.57 -18.46
C ALA A 279 -12.65 26.06 -19.65
N LYS A 280 -12.35 25.54 -20.84
CA LYS A 280 -13.17 25.60 -22.06
C LYS A 280 -14.09 24.39 -22.21
N HIS A 281 -13.75 23.28 -21.57
CA HIS A 281 -14.57 22.06 -21.52
C HIS A 281 -14.93 21.72 -20.07
N LYS A 282 -16.11 21.12 -19.87
CA LYS A 282 -16.49 20.51 -18.59
C LYS A 282 -15.73 19.21 -18.36
N LEU A 283 -15.62 18.77 -17.11
CA LEU A 283 -15.00 17.49 -16.77
C LEU A 283 -15.66 16.32 -17.50
N GLN A 284 -16.99 16.32 -17.61
CA GLN A 284 -17.72 15.24 -18.27
C GLN A 284 -17.32 15.07 -19.74
N TRP A 285 -17.02 16.16 -20.47
CA TRP A 285 -16.54 16.07 -21.85
C TRP A 285 -15.24 15.24 -21.94
N LEU A 286 -14.33 15.42 -20.98
CA LEU A 286 -13.08 14.67 -20.95
C LEU A 286 -13.33 13.20 -20.61
N VAL A 287 -14.27 12.93 -19.70
CA VAL A 287 -14.68 11.57 -19.35
C VAL A 287 -15.25 10.85 -20.57
N ASP A 288 -16.17 11.47 -21.30
CA ASP A 288 -16.80 10.92 -22.51
C ASP A 288 -15.79 10.68 -23.63
N LYS A 289 -14.82 11.59 -23.80
CA LYS A 289 -13.74 11.46 -24.80
C LYS A 289 -12.93 10.17 -24.66
N PHE A 290 -12.78 9.65 -23.44
CA PHE A 290 -12.01 8.45 -23.13
C PHE A 290 -12.87 7.22 -22.81
N GLU A 291 -14.16 7.26 -23.18
CA GLU A 291 -15.11 6.18 -22.93
C GLU A 291 -14.65 4.83 -23.55
N PRO A 292 -14.87 3.69 -22.86
CA PRO A 292 -15.35 3.56 -21.49
C PRO A 292 -14.22 3.72 -20.47
N VAL A 293 -14.34 4.74 -19.63
CA VAL A 293 -13.51 4.88 -18.43
C VAL A 293 -14.16 4.03 -17.32
N PRO A 294 -13.50 2.96 -16.81
CA PRO A 294 -14.12 1.92 -15.98
C PRO A 294 -15.00 2.49 -14.86
N ASP A 295 -14.42 3.35 -14.06
CA ASP A 295 -15.06 3.89 -12.85
C ASP A 295 -16.19 4.88 -13.12
N TRP A 296 -16.18 5.48 -14.31
CA TRP A 296 -17.07 6.57 -14.68
C TRP A 296 -18.32 6.05 -15.39
N HIS A 297 -18.15 5.14 -16.36
CA HIS A 297 -19.22 4.68 -17.27
C HIS A 297 -19.83 3.34 -16.87
N ASN A 298 -19.09 2.51 -16.13
CA ASN A 298 -19.58 1.22 -15.68
C ASN A 298 -19.86 1.30 -14.17
N PRO A 299 -21.12 1.43 -13.74
CA PRO A 299 -21.45 1.44 -12.31
C PRO A 299 -21.02 0.16 -11.58
N ASN A 300 -20.80 -0.94 -12.33
CA ASN A 300 -20.30 -2.22 -11.84
C ASN A 300 -18.78 -2.42 -11.98
N SER A 301 -18.08 -1.59 -12.77
CA SER A 301 -16.61 -1.55 -12.76
C SER A 301 -16.14 -0.30 -12.03
N ALA A 302 -16.65 -0.15 -10.81
CA ALA A 302 -16.08 0.79 -9.86
C ALA A 302 -14.54 0.63 -9.88
N PRO A 303 -13.80 1.73 -9.70
CA PRO A 303 -12.39 1.60 -9.36
C PRO A 303 -12.31 0.67 -8.15
N PRO A 304 -11.20 -0.03 -7.92
CA PRO A 304 -10.85 -0.22 -6.52
C PRO A 304 -10.82 1.19 -5.95
N ALA A 305 -11.82 1.52 -5.13
CA ALA A 305 -11.91 2.81 -4.46
C ALA A 305 -10.51 3.16 -3.91
N PRO A 306 -10.15 4.43 -3.69
CA PRO A 306 -9.24 4.65 -2.58
C PRO A 306 -9.83 3.84 -1.44
N GLN A 307 -9.18 2.75 -1.07
CA GLN A 307 -9.57 1.97 0.07
C GLN A 307 -9.47 3.02 1.17
N ALA A 308 -10.61 3.60 1.57
CA ALA A 308 -10.80 4.02 2.92
C ALA A 308 -10.36 2.77 3.65
N VAL A 309 -9.14 2.80 4.20
CA VAL A 309 -8.63 1.69 4.98
C VAL A 309 -9.78 1.41 5.90
N SER A 310 -10.38 0.22 5.77
CA SER A 310 -11.57 -0.08 6.54
C SER A 310 -11.25 0.32 7.97
N ASN A 311 -12.19 0.98 8.65
CA ASN A 311 -11.97 1.25 10.06
C ASN A 311 -11.76 -0.07 10.83
N LYS A 312 -12.06 -1.23 10.21
CA LYS A 312 -11.73 -2.58 10.65
C LYS A 312 -10.35 -3.01 10.15
N GLY A 313 -9.60 -3.73 10.99
CA GLY A 313 -8.35 -4.40 10.65
C GLY A 313 -8.33 -5.82 11.21
N ILE A 314 -7.49 -6.67 10.62
CA ILE A 314 -7.22 -8.02 11.12
C ILE A 314 -5.85 -8.01 11.77
N ILE A 315 -5.76 -8.56 12.98
CA ILE A 315 -4.49 -9.05 13.51
C ILE A 315 -4.41 -10.56 13.33
N TYR A 316 -3.31 -11.04 12.78
CA TYR A 316 -3.05 -12.47 12.61
C TYR A 316 -1.82 -12.86 13.40
N TYR A 317 -1.91 -13.80 14.34
CA TYR A 317 -0.76 -14.22 15.15
C TYR A 317 -0.51 -15.71 15.08
N THR A 318 0.78 -16.08 15.09
CA THR A 318 1.19 -17.48 14.89
C THR A 318 2.54 -17.78 15.52
N ASP A 319 2.68 -18.98 16.10
CA ASP A 319 3.97 -19.50 16.56
C ASP A 319 4.81 -20.16 15.45
N ASN A 320 4.27 -20.23 14.22
CA ASN A 320 4.85 -20.90 13.06
C ASN A 320 5.18 -22.40 13.26
N LYS A 321 4.51 -23.09 14.21
CA LYS A 321 4.67 -24.54 14.44
C LYS A 321 3.57 -25.39 13.80
N LEU A 322 2.51 -24.76 13.30
CA LEU A 322 1.40 -25.42 12.61
C LEU A 322 1.85 -26.13 11.31
N LYS A 323 1.22 -27.26 10.97
CA LYS A 323 1.41 -27.93 9.67
C LYS A 323 1.15 -26.92 8.53
N LEU A 324 2.09 -26.80 7.59
CA LEU A 324 2.02 -25.81 6.49
C LEU A 324 0.73 -25.90 5.67
N LYS A 325 0.16 -27.11 5.52
CA LYS A 325 -1.10 -27.32 4.80
C LYS A 325 -2.28 -26.58 5.44
N ILE A 326 -2.36 -26.56 6.78
CA ILE A 326 -3.38 -25.81 7.53
C ILE A 326 -3.06 -24.32 7.47
N ALA A 327 -1.81 -23.96 7.79
CA ALA A 327 -1.36 -22.57 7.80
C ALA A 327 -1.62 -21.87 6.45
N HIS A 328 -1.26 -22.50 5.33
CA HIS A 328 -1.48 -21.93 4.00
C HIS A 328 -2.97 -21.82 3.64
N LYS A 329 -3.84 -22.73 4.11
CA LYS A 329 -5.28 -22.64 3.86
C LYS A 329 -5.87 -21.42 4.58
N VAL A 330 -5.57 -21.25 5.86
CA VAL A 330 -5.99 -20.10 6.68
C VAL A 330 -5.45 -18.80 6.11
N GLN A 331 -4.16 -18.73 5.82
CA GLN A 331 -3.52 -17.53 5.26
C GLN A 331 -4.13 -17.14 3.91
N LYS A 332 -4.32 -18.09 2.99
CA LYS A 332 -4.94 -17.81 1.68
C LYS A 332 -6.36 -17.29 1.84
N GLN A 333 -7.15 -17.86 2.75
CA GLN A 333 -8.51 -17.40 3.01
C GLN A 333 -8.52 -15.98 3.59
N LEU A 334 -7.72 -15.70 4.62
CA LEU A 334 -7.65 -14.38 5.22
C LEU A 334 -7.16 -13.33 4.22
N LEU A 335 -6.17 -13.66 3.37
CA LEU A 335 -5.70 -12.76 2.30
C LEU A 335 -6.80 -12.48 1.26
N HIS A 336 -7.59 -13.49 0.90
CA HIS A 336 -8.73 -13.33 0.01
C HIS A 336 -9.79 -12.41 0.63
N ILE A 337 -10.16 -12.63 1.90
CA ILE A 337 -11.11 -11.80 2.63
C ILE A 337 -10.59 -10.36 2.80
N SER A 338 -9.31 -10.20 3.10
CA SER A 338 -8.66 -8.89 3.22
C SER A 338 -8.72 -8.10 1.92
N ALA A 339 -8.47 -8.77 0.80
CA ALA A 339 -8.57 -8.16 -0.53
C ALA A 339 -10.03 -7.81 -0.89
N ASP A 340 -10.96 -8.74 -0.67
CA ASP A 340 -12.38 -8.60 -1.00
C ASP A 340 -13.07 -7.50 -0.17
N LYS A 341 -12.90 -7.56 1.15
CA LYS A 341 -13.56 -6.63 2.09
C LYS A 341 -12.74 -5.39 2.40
N ASN A 342 -11.56 -5.24 1.80
CA ASN A 342 -10.65 -4.14 2.07
C ASN A 342 -10.34 -4.00 3.59
N ILE A 343 -9.89 -5.09 4.21
CA ILE A 343 -9.54 -5.11 5.64
C ILE A 343 -8.03 -5.36 5.74
N PRO A 344 -7.21 -4.38 6.18
CA PRO A 344 -5.76 -4.57 6.27
C PRO A 344 -5.42 -5.67 7.29
N ILE A 345 -4.35 -6.40 7.00
CA ILE A 345 -3.80 -7.41 7.90
C ILE A 345 -2.47 -6.92 8.48
N VAL A 346 -2.36 -6.97 9.81
CA VAL A 346 -1.07 -6.92 10.52
C VAL A 346 -0.84 -8.29 11.14
N SER A 347 0.27 -8.94 10.79
CA SER A 347 0.63 -10.23 11.35
C SER A 347 1.74 -10.14 12.38
N ALA A 348 1.73 -11.01 13.38
CA ALA A 348 2.83 -11.18 14.34
C ALA A 348 3.24 -12.65 14.42
N SER A 349 4.53 -12.95 14.28
CA SER A 349 5.00 -14.32 14.07
C SER A 349 6.39 -14.58 14.66
N LEU A 350 6.68 -15.83 15.01
CA LEU A 350 8.00 -16.26 15.51
C LEU A 350 9.01 -16.58 14.40
N LYS A 351 8.55 -16.56 13.15
CA LYS A 351 9.36 -16.58 11.94
C LYS A 351 8.91 -15.47 11.00
N PRO A 352 9.80 -14.90 10.17
CA PRO A 352 9.42 -13.91 9.16
C PRO A 352 8.32 -14.43 8.22
N MET A 353 7.31 -13.61 7.94
CA MET A 353 6.20 -13.93 7.03
C MET A 353 5.94 -12.80 6.03
N ALA A 354 6.69 -12.76 4.94
CA ALA A 354 6.62 -11.70 3.93
C ALA A 354 5.29 -11.60 3.15
N LYS A 355 4.41 -12.60 3.26
CA LYS A 355 3.18 -12.72 2.46
C LYS A 355 1.88 -12.59 3.26
N MET A 356 1.93 -12.11 4.51
CA MET A 356 0.77 -12.05 5.40
C MET A 356 0.52 -10.62 5.94
N GLY A 357 0.32 -9.67 5.03
CA GLY A 357 0.17 -8.25 5.38
C GLY A 357 1.45 -7.65 5.96
N LYS A 358 1.32 -6.65 6.84
CA LYS A 358 2.45 -6.08 7.58
C LYS A 358 2.87 -7.05 8.67
N ASN A 359 3.99 -7.75 8.50
CA ASN A 359 4.46 -8.73 9.45
C ASN A 359 5.42 -8.13 10.50
N ILE A 360 5.16 -8.43 11.77
CA ILE A 360 6.02 -8.14 12.91
C ILE A 360 6.63 -9.45 13.39
N HIS A 361 7.89 -9.66 13.02
CA HIS A 361 8.64 -10.82 13.47
C HIS A 361 9.13 -10.60 14.92
N ILE A 362 8.79 -11.53 15.81
CA ILE A 362 9.21 -11.52 17.21
C ILE A 362 10.14 -12.69 17.46
N SER A 363 11.40 -12.39 17.78
CA SER A 363 12.39 -13.39 18.17
C SER A 363 12.16 -13.80 19.63
N ALA A 364 11.25 -14.74 19.85
CA ALA A 364 10.93 -15.28 21.17
C ALA A 364 10.56 -16.76 21.10
N GLU A 365 10.63 -17.45 22.24
CA GLU A 365 10.15 -18.83 22.33
C GLU A 365 8.62 -18.88 22.40
N ARG A 366 8.07 -20.01 21.97
CA ARG A 366 6.63 -20.27 22.03
C ARG A 366 6.15 -20.25 23.48
N GLY A 367 5.11 -19.47 23.77
CA GLY A 367 4.49 -19.44 25.09
C GLY A 367 3.29 -18.50 25.17
N TYR A 368 2.57 -18.54 26.29
CA TYR A 368 1.38 -17.71 26.50
C TYR A 368 1.71 -16.22 26.59
N LEU A 369 2.77 -15.85 27.32
CA LEU A 369 3.26 -14.47 27.35
C LEU A 369 3.67 -14.01 25.95
N THR A 370 4.35 -14.88 25.19
CA THR A 370 4.74 -14.58 23.81
C THR A 370 3.52 -14.33 22.92
N MET A 371 2.45 -15.11 23.06
CA MET A 371 1.19 -14.88 22.33
C MET A 371 0.61 -13.49 22.65
N PHE A 372 0.59 -13.08 23.92
CA PHE A 372 0.15 -11.73 24.28
C PHE A 372 1.05 -10.65 23.69
N LYS A 373 2.38 -10.86 23.67
CA LYS A 373 3.33 -9.94 23.02
C LYS A 373 3.13 -9.87 21.51
N GLN A 374 2.82 -10.98 20.85
CA GLN A 374 2.46 -11.01 19.42
C GLN A 374 1.19 -10.20 19.15
N ILE A 375 0.15 -10.40 19.95
CA ILE A 375 -1.09 -9.64 19.85
C ILE A 375 -0.82 -8.14 20.04
N LEU A 376 -0.12 -7.76 21.11
CA LEU A 376 0.20 -6.36 21.39
C LEU A 376 0.99 -5.73 20.25
N ALA A 377 2.02 -6.40 19.74
CA ALA A 377 2.84 -5.89 18.64
C ALA A 377 2.02 -5.68 17.35
N ALA A 378 1.09 -6.59 17.05
CA ALA A 378 0.20 -6.43 15.91
C ALA A 378 -0.80 -5.27 16.11
N LEU A 379 -1.34 -5.12 17.32
CA LEU A 379 -2.22 -4.00 17.68
C LEU A 379 -1.52 -2.65 17.55
N GLU A 380 -0.29 -2.52 18.05
CA GLU A 380 0.51 -1.28 17.97
C GLU A 380 0.92 -0.92 16.54
N ALA A 381 1.12 -1.94 15.70
CA ALA A 381 1.46 -1.74 14.30
C ALA A 381 0.25 -1.46 13.39
N SER A 382 -0.98 -1.71 13.86
CA SER A 382 -2.23 -1.51 13.13
C SER A 382 -2.76 -0.09 13.29
N THR A 383 -3.25 0.50 12.19
CA THR A 383 -3.88 1.83 12.18
C THR A 383 -5.41 1.76 12.20
N ALA A 384 -6.00 0.57 12.12
CA ALA A 384 -7.46 0.38 12.13
C ALA A 384 -8.06 0.74 13.51
N GLU A 385 -9.31 1.19 13.52
CA GLU A 385 -10.05 1.58 14.72
C GLU A 385 -10.70 0.37 15.42
N ILE A 386 -11.17 -0.60 14.65
CA ILE A 386 -11.79 -1.86 15.08
C ILE A 386 -10.87 -3.00 14.66
N ILE A 387 -10.62 -3.97 15.53
CA ILE A 387 -9.69 -5.08 15.28
C ILE A 387 -10.40 -6.40 15.47
N PHE A 388 -10.24 -7.29 14.47
CA PHE A 388 -10.59 -8.70 14.54
C PHE A 388 -9.34 -9.52 14.82
N HIS A 389 -9.43 -10.40 15.82
CA HIS A 389 -8.37 -11.35 16.15
C HIS A 389 -8.47 -12.60 15.29
N CYS A 390 -7.36 -12.99 14.66
CA CYS A 390 -7.28 -14.18 13.83
C CYS A 390 -6.12 -15.10 14.23
N GLU A 391 -6.41 -16.39 14.39
CA GLU A 391 -5.42 -17.43 14.74
C GLU A 391 -5.04 -18.30 13.54
N HIS A 392 -3.88 -18.95 13.64
CA HIS A 392 -3.28 -19.72 12.54
C HIS A 392 -4.00 -21.02 12.16
N ASP A 393 -4.85 -21.54 13.04
CA ASP A 393 -5.58 -22.81 12.95
C ASP A 393 -7.10 -22.60 12.81
N MET A 394 -7.53 -21.37 12.53
CA MET A 394 -8.93 -20.98 12.39
C MET A 394 -9.26 -20.58 10.94
N LEU A 395 -10.29 -21.18 10.36
CA LEU A 395 -10.89 -20.72 9.11
C LEU A 395 -12.03 -19.75 9.43
N TYR A 396 -11.99 -18.58 8.83
CA TYR A 396 -12.95 -17.50 9.07
C TYR A 396 -13.90 -17.39 7.89
N HIS A 397 -15.21 -17.43 8.15
CA HIS A 397 -16.17 -17.11 7.11
C HIS A 397 -16.19 -15.60 6.88
N PRO A 398 -16.31 -15.09 5.63
CA PRO A 398 -16.37 -13.65 5.36
C PRO A 398 -17.38 -12.89 6.24
N SER A 399 -18.54 -13.49 6.54
CA SER A 399 -19.57 -12.91 7.42
C SER A 399 -19.11 -12.59 8.84
N HIS A 400 -18.00 -13.17 9.30
CA HIS A 400 -17.38 -12.81 10.59
C HIS A 400 -17.00 -11.33 10.64
N PHE A 401 -16.51 -10.79 9.52
CA PHE A 401 -15.97 -9.44 9.43
C PHE A 401 -17.02 -8.37 9.13
N ASP A 402 -18.27 -8.77 8.87
CA ASP A 402 -19.39 -7.84 8.62
C ASP A 402 -19.85 -7.15 9.90
N PHE A 403 -19.55 -7.74 11.07
CA PHE A 403 -19.86 -7.18 12.37
C PHE A 403 -19.17 -5.82 12.62
N THR A 404 -19.90 -4.89 13.25
CA THR A 404 -19.36 -3.60 13.71
C THR A 404 -19.72 -3.42 15.19
N PRO A 405 -18.73 -3.37 16.11
CA PRO A 405 -18.97 -3.15 17.53
C PRO A 405 -19.81 -1.88 17.82
N PRO A 406 -20.96 -1.99 18.49
CA PRO A 406 -21.81 -0.83 18.79
C PRO A 406 -21.25 0.11 19.87
N LYS A 407 -20.34 -0.38 20.74
CA LYS A 407 -19.72 0.42 21.81
C LYS A 407 -18.19 0.28 21.78
N LYS A 408 -17.49 1.36 22.16
CA LYS A 408 -16.02 1.42 22.13
C LYS A 408 -15.34 0.79 23.35
N ASP A 409 -16.07 0.67 24.44
CA ASP A 409 -15.63 0.25 25.77
C ASP A 409 -16.02 -1.19 26.12
N LYS A 410 -16.35 -2.00 25.10
CA LYS A 410 -16.69 -3.41 25.24
C LYS A 410 -15.85 -4.31 24.34
N PHE A 411 -15.63 -5.53 24.80
CA PHE A 411 -15.18 -6.64 23.97
C PHE A 411 -16.37 -7.35 23.33
N TYR A 412 -16.20 -7.86 22.12
CA TYR A 412 -17.24 -8.64 21.46
C TYR A 412 -16.67 -10.01 21.13
N TYR A 413 -17.52 -11.05 21.21
CA TYR A 413 -17.14 -12.41 20.82
C TYR A 413 -18.10 -13.01 19.80
N ASN A 414 -17.56 -13.55 18.71
CA ASN A 414 -18.33 -14.38 17.78
C ASN A 414 -18.52 -15.75 18.40
N HIS A 415 -19.74 -16.08 18.81
CA HIS A 415 -20.05 -17.42 19.31
C HIS A 415 -20.35 -18.42 18.19
N ASN A 416 -20.52 -17.96 16.95
CA ASN A 416 -20.72 -18.86 15.82
C ASN A 416 -19.39 -19.49 15.36
N PHE A 417 -18.97 -20.55 16.03
CA PHE A 417 -17.79 -21.35 15.67
C PHE A 417 -18.05 -22.85 15.83
N TRP A 418 -17.29 -23.67 15.12
CA TRP A 418 -17.21 -25.12 15.33
C TRP A 418 -15.77 -25.54 15.50
N ARG A 419 -15.50 -26.44 16.45
CA ARG A 419 -14.23 -27.16 16.56
C ARG A 419 -14.30 -28.44 15.77
N VAL A 420 -13.30 -28.69 14.94
CA VAL A 420 -13.26 -29.85 14.05
C VAL A 420 -12.00 -30.66 14.27
N ARG A 421 -12.18 -31.97 14.42
CA ARG A 421 -11.11 -32.97 14.51
C ARG A 421 -10.70 -33.47 13.12
N ASP A 422 -9.55 -34.13 13.02
CA ASP A 422 -9.02 -34.69 11.77
C ASP A 422 -9.94 -35.75 11.12
N ASP A 423 -10.73 -36.47 11.89
CA ASP A 423 -11.77 -37.40 11.40
C ASP A 423 -13.06 -36.71 10.93
N GLY A 424 -13.14 -35.38 11.02
CA GLY A 424 -14.30 -34.58 10.62
C GLY A 424 -15.39 -34.49 11.69
N PHE A 425 -15.20 -35.08 12.88
CA PHE A 425 -16.10 -34.86 14.02
C PHE A 425 -16.03 -33.41 14.46
N ALA A 426 -17.20 -32.80 14.65
CA ALA A 426 -17.33 -31.39 14.95
C ALA A 426 -18.16 -31.15 16.21
N VAL A 427 -17.73 -30.18 17.03
CA VAL A 427 -18.44 -29.78 18.25
C VAL A 427 -18.56 -28.27 18.37
N HIS A 428 -19.63 -27.82 19.00
CA HIS A 428 -19.90 -26.41 19.30
C HIS A 428 -20.47 -26.28 20.71
N TRP A 429 -20.21 -25.13 21.34
CA TRP A 429 -20.86 -24.67 22.57
C TRP A 429 -20.63 -23.16 22.70
N ASP A 430 -21.44 -22.48 23.51
CA ASP A 430 -21.30 -21.04 23.69
C ASP A 430 -20.06 -20.73 24.53
N ALA A 431 -19.09 -20.03 23.93
CA ALA A 431 -17.90 -19.60 24.63
C ALA A 431 -17.24 -18.38 23.97
N ASN A 432 -16.69 -17.52 24.84
CA ASN A 432 -15.75 -16.49 24.41
C ASN A 432 -14.44 -17.16 23.99
N GLN A 433 -13.97 -16.83 22.79
CA GLN A 433 -12.68 -17.28 22.28
C GLN A 433 -11.89 -16.08 21.76
N VAL A 434 -10.60 -16.01 22.07
CA VAL A 434 -9.74 -14.94 21.54
C VAL A 434 -9.70 -14.97 20.00
N SER A 435 -9.75 -16.16 19.40
CA SER A 435 -9.89 -16.36 17.95
C SER A 435 -11.19 -15.82 17.35
N GLY A 436 -12.19 -15.46 18.15
CA GLY A 436 -13.46 -14.85 17.72
C GLY A 436 -13.66 -13.43 18.27
N LEU A 437 -12.60 -12.81 18.80
CA LEU A 437 -12.67 -11.49 19.44
C LEU A 437 -12.67 -10.35 18.42
N CYS A 438 -13.57 -9.39 18.64
CA CYS A 438 -13.57 -8.09 17.95
C CYS A 438 -13.77 -6.96 18.96
N ALA A 439 -12.99 -5.88 18.86
CA ALA A 439 -13.17 -4.67 19.69
C ALA A 439 -12.46 -3.46 19.09
N TYR A 440 -12.67 -2.28 19.68
CA TYR A 440 -11.91 -1.09 19.33
C TYR A 440 -10.43 -1.22 19.76
N ARG A 441 -9.52 -0.81 18.87
CA ARG A 441 -8.06 -0.96 19.03
C ARG A 441 -7.56 -0.38 20.35
N GLU A 442 -8.00 0.82 20.72
CA GLU A 442 -7.55 1.47 21.97
C GLU A 442 -7.97 0.70 23.22
N HIS A 443 -9.16 0.08 23.20
CA HIS A 443 -9.63 -0.76 24.31
C HIS A 443 -8.81 -2.05 24.43
N LEU A 444 -8.48 -2.67 23.29
CA LEU A 444 -7.57 -3.83 23.24
C LEU A 444 -6.15 -3.48 23.69
N LEU A 445 -5.60 -2.35 23.25
CA LEU A 445 -4.27 -1.88 23.66
C LEU A 445 -4.20 -1.67 25.18
N SER A 446 -5.20 -1.03 25.77
CA SER A 446 -5.29 -0.85 27.21
C SER A 446 -5.25 -2.20 27.94
N PHE A 447 -6.11 -3.14 27.53
CA PHE A 447 -6.17 -4.47 28.13
C PHE A 447 -4.85 -5.25 27.98
N TYR A 448 -4.32 -5.39 26.77
CA TYR A 448 -3.13 -6.23 26.54
C TYR A 448 -1.87 -5.65 27.18
N ARG A 449 -1.73 -4.33 27.25
CA ARG A 449 -0.63 -3.69 28.00
C ARG A 449 -0.72 -3.99 29.49
N GLN A 450 -1.90 -3.90 30.08
CA GLN A 450 -2.10 -4.28 31.48
C GLN A 450 -1.85 -5.77 31.68
N ARG A 451 -2.40 -6.61 30.80
CA ARG A 451 -2.29 -8.06 30.89
C ARG A 451 -0.86 -8.56 30.85
N ILE A 452 -0.04 -7.99 29.97
CA ILE A 452 1.39 -8.31 29.90
C ILE A 452 2.09 -7.92 31.21
N LYS A 453 1.84 -6.72 31.75
CA LYS A 453 2.41 -6.30 33.04
C LYS A 453 2.02 -7.25 34.18
N GLU A 454 0.76 -7.66 34.25
CA GLU A 454 0.28 -8.61 35.27
C GLU A 454 1.03 -9.94 35.17
N VAL A 455 1.14 -10.50 33.96
CA VAL A 455 1.82 -11.77 33.72
C VAL A 455 3.32 -11.67 34.01
N GLU A 456 3.97 -10.57 33.65
CA GLU A 456 5.39 -10.34 33.93
C GLU A 456 5.68 -10.10 35.42
N SER A 457 4.67 -9.66 36.18
CA SER A 457 4.77 -9.45 37.64
C SER A 457 4.50 -10.70 38.48
N GLN A 458 4.15 -11.84 37.86
CA GLN A 458 3.90 -13.09 38.59
C GLN A 458 5.18 -13.62 39.20
N VAL A 459 5.09 -14.09 40.45
CA VAL A 459 6.24 -14.63 41.19
C VAL A 459 6.64 -15.98 40.60
N GLU A 460 7.96 -16.20 40.47
CA GLU A 460 8.51 -17.47 40.01
C GLU A 460 8.00 -18.64 40.88
N GLY A 461 7.31 -19.59 40.26
CA GLY A 461 6.69 -20.74 40.94
C GLY A 461 5.16 -20.71 41.01
N GLU A 462 4.51 -19.58 40.70
CA GLU A 462 3.04 -19.52 40.59
C GLU A 462 2.53 -20.12 39.26
N SER A 463 1.34 -20.73 39.30
CA SER A 463 0.71 -21.26 38.09
C SER A 463 0.28 -20.11 37.17
N PHE A 464 0.71 -20.14 35.92
CA PHE A 464 0.35 -19.13 34.92
C PHE A 464 -1.16 -18.87 34.89
N ASP A 465 -1.56 -17.62 35.08
CA ASP A 465 -2.95 -17.21 35.03
C ASP A 465 -3.51 -17.35 33.60
N ARG A 466 -4.43 -18.32 33.41
CA ARG A 466 -5.01 -18.68 32.11
C ARG A 466 -6.22 -17.85 31.69
N ARG A 467 -6.38 -16.64 32.21
CA ARG A 467 -7.36 -15.68 31.68
C ARG A 467 -6.86 -15.12 30.34
N TYR A 468 -7.24 -15.78 29.25
CA TYR A 468 -6.84 -15.38 27.89
C TYR A 468 -7.81 -14.37 27.30
N GLU A 469 -9.10 -14.51 27.61
CA GLU A 469 -10.20 -13.73 27.04
C GLU A 469 -10.36 -12.37 27.76
N PRO A 470 -10.22 -11.25 27.04
CA PRO A 470 -10.57 -9.93 27.56
C PRO A 470 -11.99 -9.86 28.17
N GLY A 471 -12.15 -9.13 29.29
CA GLY A 471 -13.40 -9.08 30.05
C GLY A 471 -13.72 -10.35 30.87
N GLY A 472 -13.08 -11.48 30.59
CA GLY A 472 -13.19 -12.71 31.39
C GLY A 472 -14.64 -13.16 31.62
N ARG A 473 -15.04 -13.29 32.89
CA ARG A 473 -16.41 -13.67 33.30
C ARG A 473 -17.33 -12.48 33.57
N ASP A 474 -16.83 -11.25 33.48
CA ASP A 474 -17.62 -10.05 33.75
C ASP A 474 -18.47 -9.68 32.53
N LYS A 475 -19.77 -9.99 32.60
CA LYS A 475 -20.73 -9.72 31.52
C LYS A 475 -20.94 -8.22 31.26
N SER A 476 -20.48 -7.33 32.14
CA SER A 476 -20.50 -5.89 31.87
C SER A 476 -19.45 -5.47 30.84
N GLN A 477 -18.36 -6.24 30.72
CA GLN A 477 -17.19 -5.91 29.89
C GLN A 477 -17.30 -6.38 28.45
N TYR A 478 -18.21 -7.32 28.16
CA TYR A 478 -18.35 -7.87 26.80
C TYR A 478 -19.80 -8.01 26.35
N ASP A 479 -19.98 -8.24 25.05
CA ASP A 479 -21.21 -8.69 24.40
C ASP A 479 -20.88 -9.79 23.38
N VAL A 480 -21.90 -10.44 22.85
CA VAL A 480 -21.78 -11.57 21.92
C VAL A 480 -22.45 -11.22 20.59
N TRP A 481 -21.87 -11.67 19.49
CA TRP A 481 -22.55 -11.68 18.19
C TRP A 481 -22.45 -13.06 17.54
N TRP A 482 -23.31 -13.28 16.54
CA TRP A 482 -23.32 -14.47 15.71
C TRP A 482 -23.17 -14.02 14.27
N SER A 483 -22.04 -14.38 13.63
CA SER A 483 -21.90 -14.20 12.19
C SER A 483 -22.90 -15.08 11.43
N GLU A 484 -23.26 -14.73 10.20
CA GLU A 484 -24.21 -15.50 9.38
C GLU A 484 -23.82 -16.99 9.26
N PHE A 485 -22.53 -17.24 9.01
CA PHE A 485 -21.95 -18.59 8.98
C PHE A 485 -20.84 -18.74 10.03
N PRO A 486 -20.59 -19.97 10.52
CA PRO A 486 -19.61 -20.24 11.56
C PRO A 486 -18.15 -20.10 11.10
N ASN A 487 -17.27 -19.78 12.04
CA ASN A 487 -15.83 -20.00 11.91
C ASN A 487 -15.45 -21.45 12.25
N ILE A 488 -14.38 -21.99 11.69
CA ILE A 488 -13.96 -23.38 11.91
C ILE A 488 -12.58 -23.42 12.59
N ASP A 489 -12.54 -23.92 13.83
CA ASP A 489 -11.32 -24.19 14.61
C ASP A 489 -10.80 -25.60 14.28
N ILE A 490 -9.72 -25.66 13.51
CA ILE A 490 -9.10 -26.91 13.07
C ILE A 490 -8.17 -27.42 14.17
N ARG A 491 -8.58 -28.48 14.86
CA ARG A 491 -7.79 -29.08 15.94
C ARG A 491 -6.70 -30.00 15.37
N HIS A 492 -5.50 -29.88 15.91
CA HIS A 492 -4.32 -30.62 15.48
C HIS A 492 -3.39 -30.94 16.67
N GLN A 493 -2.44 -31.86 16.50
CA GLN A 493 -1.59 -32.34 17.60
C GLN A 493 -0.67 -31.28 18.24
N GLY A 494 -0.61 -30.08 17.65
CA GLY A 494 0.25 -28.99 18.09
C GLY A 494 -0.47 -27.89 18.88
N ASN A 495 -1.77 -27.98 19.14
CA ASN A 495 -2.49 -26.89 19.85
C ASN A 495 -1.90 -26.67 21.27
N LEU A 496 -1.91 -25.42 21.76
CA LEU A 496 -1.45 -25.09 23.13
C LEU A 496 -2.41 -25.59 24.22
N THR A 497 -3.70 -25.69 23.90
CA THR A 497 -4.76 -26.04 24.84
C THR A 497 -5.39 -27.39 24.48
N LYS A 498 -5.78 -28.15 25.51
CA LYS A 498 -6.54 -29.40 25.30
C LYS A 498 -7.93 -29.09 24.76
N SER A 499 -8.32 -29.80 23.71
CA SER A 499 -9.69 -29.75 23.17
C SER A 499 -10.67 -30.47 24.10
N LYS A 500 -11.96 -30.10 23.98
CA LYS A 500 -13.09 -30.81 24.56
C LYS A 500 -13.86 -31.46 23.42
N TRP A 501 -14.20 -32.72 23.56
CA TRP A 501 -14.93 -33.53 22.58
C TRP A 501 -16.21 -34.12 23.15
N SER A 502 -16.46 -33.96 24.45
CA SER A 502 -17.71 -34.32 25.11
C SER A 502 -18.03 -33.36 26.27
N PRO A 503 -19.31 -33.30 26.72
CA PRO A 503 -19.69 -32.57 27.95
C PRO A 503 -18.91 -33.02 29.20
N ASN A 504 -18.38 -34.25 29.20
CA ASN A 504 -17.59 -34.77 30.32
C ASN A 504 -16.23 -34.09 30.45
N ASP A 505 -15.68 -33.53 29.38
CA ASP A 505 -14.38 -32.85 29.37
C ASP A 505 -14.41 -31.47 30.05
N PHE A 506 -15.60 -30.94 30.35
CA PHE A 506 -15.75 -29.68 31.07
C PHE A 506 -15.50 -29.89 32.57
N ARG A 507 -14.45 -29.24 33.10
CA ARG A 507 -14.18 -29.19 34.55
C ARG A 507 -15.32 -28.51 35.31
N ASP A 508 -15.83 -27.40 34.77
CA ASP A 508 -16.96 -26.65 35.30
C ASP A 508 -18.16 -26.88 34.37
N LYS A 509 -19.11 -27.71 34.81
CA LYS A 509 -20.27 -28.12 34.00
C LYS A 509 -21.17 -26.95 33.61
N SER A 510 -21.16 -25.86 34.37
CA SER A 510 -21.93 -24.65 34.04
C SER A 510 -21.45 -23.95 32.77
N THR A 511 -20.23 -24.25 32.30
CA THR A 511 -19.65 -23.67 31.07
C THR A 511 -19.93 -24.51 29.82
N CYS A 512 -20.60 -25.65 29.96
CA CYS A 512 -21.04 -26.50 28.84
C CYS A 512 -22.42 -26.03 28.32
N VAL A 513 -22.48 -24.80 27.82
CA VAL A 513 -23.72 -24.15 27.40
C VAL A 513 -23.99 -24.43 25.92
N ASN A 514 -25.21 -24.85 25.58
CA ASN A 514 -25.64 -25.10 24.19
C ASN A 514 -24.72 -26.06 23.42
N TRP A 515 -24.27 -27.13 24.07
CA TRP A 515 -23.43 -28.15 23.45
C TRP A 515 -24.11 -28.80 22.25
N GLN A 516 -23.38 -28.89 21.14
CA GLN A 516 -23.83 -29.52 19.90
C GLN A 516 -22.72 -30.38 19.31
N GLU A 517 -23.12 -31.47 18.68
CA GLU A 517 -22.24 -32.39 17.95
C GLU A 517 -22.72 -32.49 16.50
N SER A 518 -21.77 -32.53 15.57
CA SER A 518 -22.04 -32.61 14.14
C SER A 518 -20.85 -33.24 13.41
N THR A 519 -20.91 -33.22 12.09
CA THR A 519 -19.81 -33.55 11.20
C THR A 519 -19.53 -32.37 10.28
N ILE A 520 -18.29 -32.20 9.86
CA ILE A 520 -17.86 -31.02 9.10
C ILE A 520 -18.64 -30.79 7.78
N ASP A 521 -19.12 -31.86 7.15
CA ASP A 521 -19.96 -31.80 5.93
C ASP A 521 -21.34 -31.19 6.18
N LYS A 522 -21.78 -31.10 7.45
CA LYS A 522 -23.08 -30.52 7.84
C LYS A 522 -22.97 -29.09 8.35
N ILE A 523 -21.75 -28.53 8.41
CA ILE A 523 -21.56 -27.17 8.89
C ILE A 523 -21.86 -26.20 7.74
N PRO A 524 -22.85 -25.30 7.86
CA PRO A 524 -23.25 -24.42 6.77
C PRO A 524 -22.13 -23.43 6.40
N GLY A 525 -22.04 -23.08 5.12
CA GLY A 525 -21.07 -22.11 4.60
C GLY A 525 -19.70 -22.68 4.25
N TRP A 526 -19.51 -24.01 4.30
CA TRP A 526 -18.22 -24.68 4.12
C TRP A 526 -18.24 -25.87 3.15
N ASP A 527 -18.72 -25.63 1.92
CA ASP A 527 -18.77 -26.65 0.88
C ASP A 527 -17.37 -27.21 0.54
N GLY A 528 -17.27 -28.53 0.43
CA GLY A 528 -16.02 -29.24 0.09
C GLY A 528 -14.95 -29.25 1.19
N LEU A 529 -15.22 -28.71 2.38
CA LEU A 529 -14.23 -28.67 3.46
C LEU A 529 -13.92 -30.05 4.05
N ALA A 530 -14.90 -30.97 4.03
CA ALA A 530 -14.76 -32.32 4.57
C ALA A 530 -13.62 -33.13 3.91
N GLU A 531 -13.50 -33.06 2.58
CA GLU A 531 -12.43 -33.74 1.83
C GLU A 531 -11.05 -33.17 2.17
N TRP A 532 -10.99 -31.85 2.32
CA TRP A 532 -9.75 -31.18 2.71
C TRP A 532 -9.31 -31.57 4.13
N VAL A 533 -10.23 -31.62 5.10
CA VAL A 533 -9.90 -32.03 6.48
C VAL A 533 -9.43 -33.47 6.55
N LYS A 534 -10.09 -34.41 5.86
CA LYS A 534 -9.64 -35.80 5.76
C LYS A 534 -8.22 -35.92 5.21
N SER A 535 -7.83 -35.00 4.31
CA SER A 535 -6.48 -34.97 3.75
C SER A 535 -5.40 -34.40 4.69
N LEU A 536 -5.75 -33.98 5.91
CA LEU A 536 -4.82 -33.49 6.94
C LEU A 536 -4.26 -34.60 7.84
N ALA A 537 -4.93 -35.76 7.83
CA ALA A 537 -4.55 -36.97 8.56
C ALA A 537 -3.13 -37.41 8.18
#